data_AF-A0A9W9A9Z7-F1
#
_entry.id   AF-A0A9W9A9Z7-F1
#
_cell.length_a   1.000
_cell.length_b   1.000
_cell.length_c   1.000
_cell.angle_alpha   90.00
_cell.angle_beta   90.00
_cell.angle_gamma   90.00
#
_symmetry.space_group_name_H-M   'P 1'
#
loop_
_entity.id
_entity.type
_entity.pdbx_description
1 polymer ?
#
loop_
_entity_poly.entity_id
_entity_poly.type
_entity_poly.pdbx_seq_one_letter_code
_entity_poly.pdbx_strand_id
1 'polypeptide(L)'
;MSEYESIKALHDSLPPFRPFISVALLPYLALILLASTFALAFYSSILPKTTIPGKEIPLAVTASILGGFGVVALFCTVGVYV
;
A
#
# COMPACT_ATOMS: atom_id res chain seq x y z
N MET A 1 9.44 32.66 24.92
CA MET A 1 9.42 33.33 23.61
C MET A 1 10.67 33.01 22.79
N SER A 2 11.89 33.18 23.33
CA SER A 2 13.16 32.83 22.65
C SER A 2 13.23 31.41 22.07
N GLU A 3 12.76 30.39 22.80
CA GLU A 3 12.77 28.99 22.34
C GLU A 3 11.77 28.72 21.19
N TYR A 4 10.66 29.44 21.14
CA TYR A 4 9.71 29.33 20.02
C TYR A 4 10.28 29.96 18.75
N GLU A 5 10.96 31.11 18.88
CA GLU A 5 11.61 31.79 17.77
C GLU A 5 12.72 30.94 17.14
N SER A 6 13.50 30.22 17.95
CA SER A 6 14.54 29.32 17.46
C SER A 6 13.95 28.10 16.72
N ILE A 7 12.89 27.48 17.25
CA ILE A 7 12.21 26.36 16.57
C ILE A 7 11.56 26.83 15.26
N LYS A 8 10.96 28.02 15.24
CA LYS A 8 10.36 28.59 14.03
C LYS A 8 11.42 28.86 12.95
N ALA A 9 12.53 29.49 13.31
CA ALA A 9 13.63 29.74 12.38
C ALA A 9 14.22 28.43 11.82
N LEU A 10 14.29 27.38 12.65
CA LEU A 10 14.69 26.06 12.19
C LEU A 10 13.67 25.46 11.22
N HIS A 11 12.38 25.43 11.58
CA HIS A 11 11.31 24.92 10.71
C HIS A 11 11.30 25.61 9.34
N ASP A 12 11.44 26.94 9.31
CA ASP A 12 11.43 27.74 8.08
C ASP A 12 12.67 27.46 7.18
N SER A 13 13.75 26.92 7.76
CA SER A 13 14.97 26.54 7.02
C SER A 13 14.90 25.16 6.39
N LEU A 14 13.94 24.32 6.78
CA LEU A 14 13.81 22.96 6.26
C LEU A 14 13.04 22.92 4.92
N PRO A 15 13.35 21.96 4.04
CA PRO A 15 12.60 21.78 2.81
C PRO A 15 11.18 21.28 3.10
N PRO A 16 10.21 21.59 2.22
CA PRO A 16 8.85 21.07 2.33
C PRO A 16 8.83 19.53 2.26
N PHE A 17 7.89 18.92 2.98
CA PHE A 17 7.65 17.49 2.91
C PHE A 17 7.33 17.06 1.47
N ARG A 18 8.02 16.02 1.00
CA ARG A 18 7.76 15.40 -0.30
C ARG A 18 7.31 13.97 -0.04
N PRO A 19 6.07 13.60 -0.43
CA PRO A 19 5.59 12.24 -0.21
C PRO A 19 6.39 11.26 -1.07
N PHE A 20 6.70 10.09 -0.51
CA PHE A 20 7.38 9.02 -1.24
C PHE A 20 6.57 8.52 -2.44
N ILE A 21 5.24 8.57 -2.35
CA ILE A 21 4.31 8.18 -3.41
C ILE A 21 3.44 9.39 -3.76
N SER A 22 3.42 9.78 -5.03
CA SER A 22 2.55 10.86 -5.51
C SER A 22 1.09 10.47 -5.37
N VAL A 23 0.25 11.40 -4.91
CA VAL A 23 -1.20 11.19 -4.73
C VAL A 23 -1.88 10.82 -6.05
N ALA A 24 -1.40 11.36 -7.17
CA ALA A 24 -1.93 11.05 -8.50
C ALA A 24 -1.68 9.60 -8.93
N LEU A 25 -0.71 8.89 -8.32
CA LEU A 25 -0.38 7.51 -8.65
C LEU A 25 -1.22 6.49 -7.83
N LEU A 26 -1.74 6.90 -6.68
CA LEU A 26 -2.54 6.05 -5.77
C LEU A 26 -3.69 5.29 -6.47
N PRO A 27 -4.53 5.90 -7.32
CA PRO A 27 -5.63 5.17 -7.97
C PRO A 27 -5.14 4.03 -8.86
N TYR A 28 -4.04 4.26 -9.59
CA TYR A 28 -3.45 3.25 -10.47
C TYR A 28 -2.81 2.12 -9.67
N LEU A 29 -2.11 2.44 -8.57
CA LEU A 29 -1.57 1.44 -7.66
C LEU A 29 -2.67 0.60 -7.02
N ALA A 30 -3.75 1.23 -6.53
CA ALA A 30 -4.90 0.53 -5.97
C ALA A 30 -5.50 -0.46 -6.98
N LEU A 31 -5.70 -0.01 -8.23
CA LEU A 31 -6.23 -0.86 -9.29
C LEU A 31 -5.34 -2.07 -9.57
N ILE A 32 -4.03 -1.86 -9.76
CA ILE A 32 -3.10 -2.95 -10.10
C ILE A 32 -2.97 -3.94 -8.94
N LEU A 33 -2.81 -3.45 -7.72
CA LEU A 33 -2.64 -4.30 -6.53
C LEU A 33 -3.91 -5.09 -6.22
N LEU A 34 -5.09 -4.47 -6.27
CA LEU A 34 -6.34 -5.18 -6.01
C LEU A 34 -6.71 -6.15 -7.15
N ALA A 35 -6.47 -5.78 -8.40
CA ALA A 35 -6.72 -6.67 -9.54
C ALA A 35 -5.82 -7.91 -9.49
N SER A 36 -4.54 -7.75 -9.13
CA SER A 36 -3.63 -8.87 -8.96
C SER A 36 -4.00 -9.75 -7.77
N THR A 37 -4.41 -9.17 -6.63
CA THR A 37 -4.98 -9.94 -5.52
C THR A 37 -6.20 -10.74 -5.94
N PHE A 38 -7.12 -10.15 -6.71
CA PHE A 38 -8.29 -10.85 -7.23
C PHE A 38 -7.91 -12.01 -8.14
N ALA A 39 -6.96 -11.79 -9.06
CA ALA A 39 -6.45 -12.84 -9.95
C ALA A 39 -5.77 -13.99 -9.18
N LEU A 40 -4.98 -13.67 -8.14
CA LEU A 40 -4.33 -14.65 -7.28
C LEU A 40 -5.34 -15.44 -6.44
N ALA A 41 -6.38 -14.78 -5.92
CA ALA A 41 -7.47 -15.43 -5.20
C ALA A 41 -8.25 -16.38 -6.12
N PHE A 42 -8.55 -15.93 -7.34
CA PHE A 42 -9.17 -16.77 -8.37
C PHE A 42 -8.29 -17.98 -8.72
N TYR A 43 -7.00 -17.76 -8.95
CA TYR A 43 -6.05 -18.85 -9.21
C TYR A 43 -5.99 -19.87 -8.06
N SER A 44 -5.99 -19.39 -6.81
CA SER A 44 -6.05 -20.25 -5.62
C SER A 44 -7.31 -21.11 -5.57
N SER A 45 -8.42 -20.65 -6.14
CA SER A 45 -9.69 -21.39 -6.14
C SER A 45 -9.74 -22.54 -7.14
N ILE A 46 -8.94 -22.45 -8.20
CA ILE A 46 -8.86 -23.47 -9.27
C ILE A 46 -7.72 -24.47 -9.00
N LEU A 47 -6.74 -24.09 -8.18
CA LEU A 47 -5.58 -24.91 -7.91
C LEU A 47 -5.98 -26.24 -7.23
N PRO A 48 -5.64 -27.41 -7.80
CA PRO A 48 -5.93 -28.70 -7.18
C PRO A 48 -5.19 -28.82 -5.85
N LYS A 49 -5.91 -29.12 -4.77
CA LYS A 49 -5.32 -29.26 -3.44
C LYS A 49 -4.38 -30.46 -3.40
N THR A 50 -3.15 -30.22 -2.96
CA THR A 50 -2.14 -31.28 -2.82
C THR A 50 -1.85 -31.53 -1.34
N THR A 51 -1.52 -32.78 -0.97
CA THR A 51 -1.20 -33.18 0.42
C THR A 51 -0.10 -32.33 1.06
N ILE A 52 0.81 -31.77 0.25
CA ILE A 52 1.82 -30.80 0.68
C ILE A 52 1.50 -29.45 0.02
N PRO A 53 1.17 -28.39 0.80
CA PRO A 53 0.71 -27.09 0.26
C PRO A 53 1.88 -26.19 -0.18
N GLY A 54 2.83 -26.72 -0.95
CA GLY A 54 4.04 -25.99 -1.33
C GLY A 54 3.78 -24.76 -2.22
N LYS A 55 2.71 -24.78 -3.02
CA LYS A 55 2.32 -23.67 -3.91
C LYS A 55 1.27 -22.75 -3.28
N GLU A 56 0.46 -23.26 -2.36
CA GLU A 56 -0.65 -22.54 -1.76
C GLU A 56 -0.15 -21.47 -0.76
N ILE A 57 0.85 -21.80 0.05
CA ILE A 57 1.43 -20.88 1.04
C ILE A 57 2.02 -19.63 0.38
N PRO A 58 2.99 -19.72 -0.56
CA PRO A 58 3.57 -18.53 -1.17
C PRO A 58 2.53 -17.72 -1.95
N LEU A 59 1.56 -18.38 -2.58
CA LEU A 59 0.46 -17.73 -3.28
C LEU A 59 -0.39 -16.89 -2.30
N ALA A 60 -0.79 -17.48 -1.17
CA ALA A 60 -1.60 -16.81 -0.16
C ALA A 60 -0.85 -15.65 0.50
N VAL A 61 0.44 -15.82 0.80
CA VAL A 61 1.29 -14.75 1.34
C VAL A 61 1.39 -13.59 0.36
N THR A 62 1.64 -13.88 -0.92
CA THR A 62 1.72 -12.86 -1.97
C THR A 62 0.38 -12.13 -2.09
N ALA A 63 -0.73 -12.86 -2.20
CA ALA A 63 -2.06 -12.26 -2.29
C ALA A 63 -2.41 -11.38 -1.08
N SER A 64 -2.01 -11.78 0.13
CA SER A 64 -2.21 -11.02 1.37
C SER A 64 -1.44 -9.69 1.35
N ILE A 65 -0.16 -9.71 0.98
CA ILE A 65 0.67 -8.49 0.89
C ILE A 65 0.08 -7.53 -0.13
N LEU A 66 -0.21 -8.01 -1.35
CA LEU A 66 -0.77 -7.16 -2.41
C LEU A 66 -2.16 -6.63 -2.02
N GLY A 67 -2.97 -7.45 -1.35
CA GLY A 67 -4.30 -7.04 -0.88
C GLY A 67 -4.23 -5.94 0.16
N GLY A 68 -3.35 -6.08 1.15
CA GLY A 68 -3.13 -5.07 2.18
C GLY A 68 -2.70 -3.72 1.59
N PHE A 69 -1.66 -3.71 0.76
CA PHE A 69 -1.20 -2.47 0.10
C PHE A 69 -2.27 -1.89 -0.84
N GLY A 70 -3.02 -2.74 -1.55
CA GLY A 70 -4.09 -2.31 -2.43
C GLY A 70 -5.24 -1.61 -1.69
N VAL A 71 -5.63 -2.12 -0.53
CA VAL A 71 -6.68 -1.50 0.31
C VAL A 71 -6.22 -0.15 0.85
N VAL A 72 -4.99 -0.04 1.36
CA VAL A 72 -4.43 1.23 1.84
C VAL A 72 -4.40 2.26 0.70
N ALA A 73 -3.92 1.87 -0.49
CA ALA A 73 -3.89 2.74 -1.65
C ALA A 73 -5.30 3.19 -2.09
N LEU A 74 -6.29 2.28 -2.05
CA LEU A 74 -7.69 2.59 -2.36
C LEU A 74 -8.26 3.62 -1.36
N PHE A 75 -8.02 3.42 -0.07
CA PHE A 75 -8.54 4.30 0.98
C PHE A 75 -7.93 5.71 0.89
N CYS A 76 -6.63 5.79 0.61
CA CYS A 76 -5.96 7.07 0.34
C CYS A 76 -6.46 7.72 -0.97
N THR A 77 -6.91 6.93 -1.96
CA THR A 77 -7.49 7.45 -3.20
C THR A 77 -8.87 8.08 -2.98
N VAL A 78 -9.72 7.47 -2.14
CA VAL A 78 -11.07 7.99 -1.85
C VAL A 78 -11.09 9.09 -0.79
N GLY A 79 -9.92 9.52 -0.31
CA GLY A 79 -9.78 10.66 0.60
C GLY A 79 -10.00 10.33 2.09
N VAL A 80 -9.93 9.06 2.48
CA VAL A 80 -9.97 8.68 3.91
C VAL A 80 -8.67 9.07 4.62
N TYR A 81 -7.54 9.04 3.90
CA TYR A 81 -6.19 9.38 4.37
C TYR A 81 -5.85 8.74 5.73
N VAL A 82 -5.35 7.49 5.68
CA VAL A 82 -4.85 6.76 6.86
C VAL A 82 -3.46 7.27 7.24
#